data_AF-A0A953IJK0-F1
#
_entry.id   AF-A0A953IJK0-F1
#
_cell.length_a   1.000
_cell.length_b   1.000
_cell.length_c   1.000
_cell.angle_alpha   90.00
_cell.angle_beta   90.00
_cell.angle_gamma   90.00
#
_symmetry.space_group_name_H-M   'P 1'
#
loop_
_entity.id
_entity.type
_entity.pdbx_description
1 polymer ?
#
loop_
_entity_poly.entity_id
_entity_poly.type
_entity_poly.pdbx_seq_one_letter_code
_entity_poly.pdbx_strand_id
1 'polypeptide(L)' 'MTRPASTSQLPAAVAEFLQGRRIAVAGVSRDPKQTANVVFRKLRDSGYEVVAVNP' A
#
# COMPACT_ATOMS: atom_id res chain seq x y z
N MET A 1 -19.05 -13.53 13.82
CA MET A 1 -18.97 -12.36 14.72
C MET A 1 -17.53 -11.87 14.70
N THR A 2 -17.20 -10.94 13.80
CA THR A 2 -15.82 -10.45 13.62
C THR A 2 -15.54 -9.38 14.67
N ARG A 3 -14.64 -9.67 15.61
CA ARG A 3 -14.22 -8.72 16.64
C ARG A 3 -13.57 -7.51 15.93
N PRO A 4 -14.00 -6.26 16.16
CA PRO A 4 -13.24 -5.12 15.64
C PRO A 4 -11.84 -5.19 16.27
N ALA A 5 -10.81 -5.11 15.43
CA ALA A 5 -9.46 -4.99 15.92
C ALA A 5 -9.40 -3.74 16.80
N SER A 6 -9.18 -3.94 18.10
CA SER A 6 -8.78 -2.88 19.02
C SER A 6 -7.63 -2.13 18.37
N THR A 7 -7.74 -0.80 18.25
CA THR A 7 -6.76 0.12 17.65
C THR A 7 -5.40 -0.05 18.34
N SER A 8 -4.66 -1.09 17.96
CA SER A 8 -3.28 -1.30 18.37
C SER A 8 -2.50 -0.13 17.80
N GLN A 9 -1.71 0.54 18.64
CA GLN A 9 -0.84 1.60 18.17
C GLN A 9 -0.01 1.08 17.00
N LEU A 10 -0.16 1.72 15.84
CA LEU A 10 0.58 1.36 14.65
C LEU A 10 2.07 1.44 14.99
N PRO A 11 2.90 0.44 14.65
CA PRO A 11 4.33 0.52 14.92
C PRO A 11 4.90 1.82 14.34
N ALA A 12 5.78 2.50 15.08
CA ALA A 12 6.26 3.84 14.72
C ALA A 12 6.82 3.90 13.29
N ALA A 13 7.59 2.89 12.88
CA ALA A 13 8.15 2.79 11.53
C ALA A 13 7.07 2.69 10.43
N VAL A 14 5.94 2.03 10.72
CA VAL A 14 4.82 1.95 9.78
C VAL A 14 4.09 3.29 9.70
N ALA A 15 3.91 3.97 10.85
CA ALA A 15 3.32 5.29 10.89
C ALA A 15 4.16 6.31 10.11
N GLU A 16 5.49 6.29 10.30
CA GLU A 16 6.45 7.12 9.58
C GLU A 16 6.43 6.83 8.07
N PHE A 17 6.43 5.56 7.67
CA PHE A 17 6.31 5.18 6.26
C PHE A 17 5.02 5.75 5.63
N LEU A 18 3.87 5.63 6.31
CA LEU A 18 2.58 6.08 5.81
C LEU A 18 2.42 7.61 5.80
N GLN A 19 3.28 8.36 6.50
CA GLN A 19 3.35 9.83 6.37
C GLN A 19 3.96 10.25 5.02
N GLY A 20 4.76 9.38 4.38
CA GLY A 20 5.27 9.60 3.04
C GLY A 20 4.16 9.59 1.99
N ARG A 21 3.94 10.72 1.30
CA ARG A 21 2.87 10.84 0.29
C ARG A 21 3.18 10.16 -1.05
N ARG A 22 4.47 10.02 -1.38
CA ARG A 22 4.94 9.45 -2.67
C ARG A 22 5.50 8.06 -2.46
N ILE A 23 4.94 7.07 -3.15
CA ILE A 23 5.32 5.67 -2.99
C ILE A 23 5.55 5.03 -4.35
N ALA A 24 6.71 4.41 -4.54
CA ALA A 24 6.97 3.55 -5.68
C ALA A 24 6.58 2.10 -5.35
N VAL A 25 5.83 1.43 -6.24
CA VAL A 25 5.48 0.02 -6.11
C VAL A 25 6.17 -0.76 -7.22
N ALA A 26 7.14 -1.59 -6.84
CA ALA A 26 7.86 -2.46 -7.75
C ALA A 26 7.04 -3.72 -8.08
N GLY A 27 7.22 -4.26 -9.30
CA GLY A 27 6.58 -5.50 -9.75
C GLY A 27 5.12 -5.35 -10.19
N VAL A 28 4.64 -4.10 -10.34
CA VAL A 28 3.35 -3.83 -10.97
C VAL A 28 3.42 -4.25 -12.43
N SER A 29 2.46 -5.03 -12.89
CA SER A 29 2.44 -5.52 -14.27
C SER A 29 1.03 -5.63 -14.81
N ARG A 30 0.89 -5.97 -16.10
CA ARG A 30 -0.40 -6.18 -16.75
C ARG A 30 -1.04 -7.53 -16.41
N ASP A 31 -0.29 -8.46 -15.81
CA ASP A 31 -0.83 -9.73 -15.35
C ASP A 31 -1.71 -9.49 -14.10
N PRO A 32 -3.01 -9.81 -14.15
CA PRO A 32 -3.92 -9.56 -13.04
C PRO A 32 -3.59 -10.37 -11.78
N LYS A 33 -2.76 -11.42 -11.88
CA LYS A 33 -2.37 -12.27 -10.75
C LYS A 33 -1.28 -11.66 -9.86
N GLN A 34 -0.66 -10.55 -10.26
CA GLN A 34 0.41 -9.94 -9.47
C GLN A 34 -0.11 -9.23 -8.23
N THR A 35 0.37 -9.65 -7.06
CA THR A 35 0.02 -9.03 -5.76
C THR A 35 0.39 -7.55 -5.70
N ALA A 36 1.47 -7.14 -6.38
CA ALA A 36 1.89 -5.74 -6.47
C ALA A 36 0.78 -4.84 -7.03
N ASN A 37 -0.07 -5.36 -7.92
CA ASN A 37 -1.21 -4.60 -8.47
C ASN A 37 -2.26 -4.29 -7.39
N VAL A 38 -2.48 -5.19 -6.44
CA VAL A 38 -3.41 -4.98 -5.32
C VAL A 38 -2.88 -3.87 -4.40
N VAL A 39 -1.58 -3.91 -4.08
CA VAL A 39 -0.93 -2.89 -3.26
C VAL A 39 -0.96 -1.53 -3.95
N PHE A 40 -0.58 -1.47 -5.24
CA PHE A 40 -0.61 -0.25 -6.05
C PHE A 40 -2.00 0.40 -6.05
N ARG A 41 -3.05 -0.40 -6.32
CA ARG A 41 -4.44 0.09 -6.32
C ARG A 41 -4.83 0.58 -4.94
N LYS A 42 -4.56 -0.19 -3.88
CA LYS A 42 -4.93 0.19 -2.51
C LYS A 42 -4.30 1.50 -2.08
N LEU A 43 -3.01 1.72 -2.36
CA LEU A 43 -2.32 2.97 -2.04
C LEU A 43 -2.89 4.14 -2.84
N ARG A 44 -3.07 3.99 -4.15
CA ARG A 44 -3.66 5.01 -5.01
C ARG A 44 -5.07 5.39 -4.55
N ASP A 45 -5.91 4.38 -4.30
CA ASP A 45 -7.30 4.57 -3.88
C ASP A 45 -7.40 5.14 -2.45
N SER A 46 -6.31 5.07 -1.67
CA SER A 46 -6.18 5.71 -0.35
C SER A 46 -5.59 7.13 -0.41
N GLY A 47 -5.34 7.67 -1.61
CA GLY A 47 -4.91 9.07 -1.82
C GLY A 47 -3.40 9.29 -1.89
N TYR A 48 -2.59 8.23 -1.99
CA TYR A 48 -1.15 8.36 -2.18
C TYR A 48 -0.79 8.71 -3.63
N GLU A 49 0.32 9.41 -3.84
CA GLU A 49 0.96 9.59 -5.14
C GLU A 49 1.79 8.34 -5.45
N VAL A 50 1.26 7.43 -6.27
CA VAL A 50 1.86 6.11 -6.48
C VAL A 50 2.47 5.98 -7.88
N VAL A 51 3.72 5.51 -7.95
CA VAL A 51 4.44 5.22 -9.20
C VAL A 51 4.64 3.72 -9.36
N ALA A 52 4.20 3.15 -10.48
CA ALA A 52 4.47 1.76 -10.82
C ALA A 52 5.89 1.62 -11.37
N VAL A 53 6.67 0.65 -10.88
CA VAL A 53 8.04 0.37 -11.35
C VAL A 53 8.14 -1.07 -11.83
N ASN A 54 8.48 -1.25 -13.09
CA ASN A 54 8.73 -2.55 -13.73
C ASN A 54 9.73 -2.38 -14.87
N PRO A 55 10.92 -3.03 -14.83
CA PRO A 55 11.91 -2.99 -15.91
C PRO A 55 11.41 -3.54 -17.25
#